data_AF-A0A8J5MQ98-F1
#
_entry.id   AF-A0A8J5MQ98-F1
#
_cell.length_a   1.000
_cell.length_b   1.000
_cell.length_c   1.000
_cell.angle_alpha   90.00
_cell.angle_beta   90.00
_cell.angle_gamma   90.00
#
_symmetry.space_group_name_H-M   'P 1'
#
loop_
_entity.id
_entity.type
_entity.pdbx_description
1 polymer ?
#
loop_
_entity_poly.entity_id
_entity_poly.type
_entity_poly.pdbx_seq_one_letter_code
_entity_poly.pdbx_strand_id
1 'polypeptide(L)'
;MFSSTGEGKRLNTTSKKLQHLSGSKQLEDAIDWMLEVARSEGLDNAYTEDVTVPVWVRNNESLWMTRPRLQELNMLALGRSVGTPPGGIRAEVLVVRDFKDLERQAKKAAGKIVVYNSRWRNYHEAVQYRMSGAVRAAKVGAVATLVSSLTPFSLNTPHTGYQTYGKSLVKIPAAYITVEDAAMLERMQRRGQKVEVVLTMGAQNSPATTSRNTVTEVKGREWPRQVVVVSGHLDSWDVGQGALDDGGSLHSPDERYFWYHHSHGDTLSVIESGLLDLCLAVWTVIAYVTADITHNLPHLSL
;
A
#
# COMPACT_ATOMS: atom_id res chain seq x y z
N MET A 1 -24.88 5.64 10.75
CA MET A 1 -25.43 6.95 10.31
C MET A 1 -24.43 8.01 10.76
N PHE A 2 -23.72 8.63 9.82
CA PHE A 2 -22.67 9.62 10.10
C PHE A 2 -23.25 10.79 10.89
N SER A 3 -22.75 11.03 12.11
CA SER A 3 -23.18 12.14 12.95
C SER A 3 -22.79 13.48 12.31
N SER A 4 -23.65 14.46 12.49
CA SER A 4 -23.66 15.76 11.83
C SER A 4 -22.67 16.77 12.44
N THR A 5 -21.47 16.35 12.81
CA THR A 5 -20.37 17.26 13.18
C THR A 5 -19.56 17.60 11.92
N GLY A 6 -19.07 18.84 11.83
CA GLY A 6 -18.42 19.37 10.62
C GLY A 6 -17.21 18.56 10.14
N GLU A 7 -16.51 17.88 11.05
CA GLU A 7 -15.32 17.08 10.79
C GLU A 7 -15.63 15.77 10.05
N GLY A 8 -16.72 15.08 10.41
CA GLY A 8 -17.19 13.88 9.71
C GLY A 8 -17.67 14.12 8.27
N LYS A 9 -18.04 15.36 7.93
CA LYS A 9 -18.29 15.78 6.53
C LYS A 9 -16.99 16.03 5.76
N ARG A 10 -15.95 16.56 6.40
CA ARG A 10 -14.67 16.93 5.75
C ARG A 10 -13.90 15.70 5.27
N LEU A 11 -13.67 14.72 6.15
CA LEU A 11 -13.03 13.44 5.76
C LEU A 11 -13.84 12.68 4.71
N ASN A 12 -15.17 12.75 4.77
CA ASN A 12 -16.07 12.13 3.80
C ASN A 12 -16.05 12.81 2.42
N THR A 13 -15.54 14.04 2.33
CA THR A 13 -15.38 14.76 1.05
C THR A 13 -14.05 14.43 0.40
N THR A 14 -12.98 14.27 1.18
CA THR A 14 -11.65 13.81 0.71
C THR A 14 -11.69 12.35 0.25
N SER A 15 -12.36 11.47 0.99
CA SER A 15 -12.37 10.02 0.77
C SER A 15 -13.38 9.51 -0.25
N LYS A 16 -14.53 10.19 -0.44
CA LYS A 16 -15.57 9.73 -1.39
C LYS A 16 -15.17 9.91 -2.85
N LYS A 17 -14.12 10.68 -3.14
CA LYS A 17 -13.77 11.05 -4.52
C LYS A 17 -12.39 10.63 -5.00
N LEU A 18 -11.45 10.21 -4.17
CA LEU A 18 -10.06 10.16 -4.64
C LEU A 18 -9.34 8.90 -4.15
N GLN A 19 -9.15 7.95 -5.06
CA GLN A 19 -8.00 7.05 -5.04
C GLN A 19 -6.77 7.89 -5.40
N HIS A 20 -6.00 8.36 -4.42
CA HIS A 20 -5.01 9.42 -4.58
C HIS A 20 -3.59 8.87 -4.59
N LEU A 21 -3.32 7.98 -5.55
CA LEU A 21 -1.99 7.39 -5.75
C LEU A 21 -0.95 8.44 -6.14
N SER A 22 0.28 8.29 -5.66
CA SER A 22 1.42 9.09 -6.08
C SER A 22 1.53 9.21 -7.61
N GLY A 23 1.69 10.45 -8.10
CA GLY A 23 1.77 10.76 -9.53
C GLY A 23 0.42 10.78 -10.27
N SER A 24 -0.71 10.66 -9.56
CA SER A 24 -2.06 10.74 -10.13
C SER A 24 -2.61 12.17 -10.08
N LYS A 25 -3.56 12.48 -10.97
CA LYS A 25 -4.33 13.73 -10.90
C LYS A 25 -5.10 13.82 -9.58
N GLN A 26 -5.57 12.69 -9.08
CA GLN A 26 -6.37 12.61 -7.86
C GLN A 26 -5.59 13.08 -6.63
N LEU A 27 -4.28 12.76 -6.57
CA LEU A 27 -3.42 13.29 -5.51
C LEU A 27 -3.25 14.80 -5.63
N GLU A 28 -3.02 15.33 -6.84
CA GLU A 28 -2.89 16.78 -7.04
C GLU A 28 -4.18 17.55 -6.67
N ASP A 29 -5.34 16.99 -7.00
CA ASP A 29 -6.63 17.54 -6.59
C ASP A 29 -6.82 17.50 -5.06
N ALA A 30 -6.32 16.46 -4.39
CA ALA A 30 -6.33 16.35 -2.93
C ALA A 30 -5.40 17.38 -2.26
N ILE A 31 -4.22 17.63 -2.84
CA ILE A 31 -3.28 18.66 -2.40
C ILE A 31 -3.91 20.05 -2.51
N ASP A 32 -4.52 20.37 -3.66
CA ASP A 32 -5.17 21.66 -3.86
C ASP A 32 -6.33 21.88 -2.87
N TRP A 33 -7.11 20.82 -2.61
CA TRP A 33 -8.16 20.84 -1.59
C TRP A 33 -7.62 21.08 -0.18
N MET A 34 -6.52 20.41 0.21
CA MET A 34 -5.89 20.61 1.52
C MET A 34 -5.40 22.05 1.72
N LEU A 35 -4.84 22.66 0.67
CA LEU A 35 -4.45 24.08 0.71
C LEU A 35 -5.65 25.01 0.85
N GLU A 36 -6.76 24.73 0.16
CA GLU A 36 -7.99 25.50 0.29
C GLU A 36 -8.54 25.42 1.73
N VAL A 37 -8.58 24.22 2.31
CA VAL A 37 -8.98 24.01 3.70
C VAL A 37 -8.08 24.80 4.65
N ALA A 38 -6.76 24.65 4.54
CA ALA A 38 -5.80 25.35 5.40
C ALA A 38 -5.99 26.87 5.37
N ARG A 39 -6.19 27.45 4.18
CA ARG A 39 -6.46 28.88 4.00
C ARG A 39 -7.80 29.29 4.60
N SER A 40 -8.84 28.47 4.43
CA SER A 40 -10.18 28.77 4.96
C SER A 40 -10.23 28.74 6.50
N GLU A 41 -9.37 27.94 7.13
CA GLU A 41 -9.22 27.84 8.58
C GLU A 41 -8.25 28.91 9.15
N GLY A 42 -7.68 29.77 8.29
CA GLY A 42 -6.79 30.85 8.71
C GLY A 42 -5.41 30.38 9.16
N LEU A 43 -4.95 29.19 8.72
CA LEU A 43 -3.58 28.75 8.96
C LEU A 43 -2.58 29.63 8.19
N ASP A 44 -1.44 29.89 8.82
CA ASP A 44 -0.38 30.69 8.23
C ASP A 44 0.37 29.90 7.15
N ASN A 45 0.94 30.60 6.17
CA ASN A 45 1.91 30.06 5.21
C ASN A 45 1.52 28.69 4.62
N ALA A 46 0.31 28.58 4.03
CA ALA A 46 -0.11 27.39 3.30
C ALA A 46 0.47 27.37 1.87
N TYR A 47 1.51 26.56 1.64
CA TYR A 47 2.21 26.44 0.36
C TYR A 47 2.55 24.98 0.00
N THR A 48 3.07 24.79 -1.21
CA THR A 48 3.55 23.50 -1.70
C THR A 48 5.04 23.50 -1.99
N GLU A 49 5.67 22.34 -1.83
CA GLU A 49 7.05 22.10 -2.26
C GLU A 49 7.07 20.98 -3.30
N ASP A 50 7.74 21.20 -4.43
CA ASP A 50 7.83 20.22 -5.51
C ASP A 50 8.62 18.98 -5.10
N VAL A 51 8.10 17.80 -5.43
CA VAL A 51 8.76 16.50 -5.24
C VAL A 51 8.62 15.66 -6.51
N THR A 52 9.71 15.01 -6.92
CA THR A 52 9.66 14.08 -8.06
C THR A 52 9.16 12.71 -7.60
N VAL A 53 8.10 12.20 -8.23
CA VAL A 53 7.45 10.95 -7.87
C VAL A 53 7.35 9.97 -9.05
N PRO A 54 7.37 8.65 -8.81
CA PRO A 54 7.13 7.68 -9.87
C PRO A 54 5.68 7.73 -10.35
N VAL A 55 5.45 7.47 -11.64
CA VAL A 55 4.12 7.30 -12.20
C VAL A 55 3.89 5.83 -12.52
N TRP A 56 2.87 5.25 -11.91
CA TRP A 56 2.45 3.86 -12.13
C TRP A 56 0.94 3.77 -12.21
N VAL A 57 0.43 3.03 -13.19
CA VAL A 57 -1.00 2.80 -13.39
C VAL A 57 -1.25 1.30 -13.48
N ARG A 58 -2.17 0.79 -12.65
CA ARG A 58 -2.50 -0.63 -12.53
C ARG A 58 -3.16 -1.20 -13.80
N ASN A 59 -4.13 -0.47 -14.36
CA ASN A 59 -5.04 -0.93 -15.42
C ASN A 59 -5.76 -2.25 -15.05
N ASN A 60 -6.39 -2.90 -16.04
CA ASN A 60 -7.10 -4.16 -15.81
C ASN A 60 -6.15 -5.30 -15.46
N GLU A 61 -6.58 -6.14 -14.53
CA GLU A 61 -5.84 -7.30 -14.08
C GLU A 61 -6.77 -8.47 -13.76
N SER A 62 -6.27 -9.70 -13.91
CA SER A 62 -7.01 -10.92 -13.59
C SER A 62 -6.06 -12.09 -13.38
N LEU A 63 -6.50 -13.06 -12.59
CA LEU A 63 -5.80 -14.31 -12.37
C LEU A 63 -6.78 -15.47 -12.44
N TRP A 64 -6.61 -16.34 -13.43
CA TRP A 64 -7.46 -17.51 -13.63
C TRP A 64 -6.66 -18.78 -13.42
N MET A 65 -7.08 -19.61 -12.47
CA MET A 65 -6.65 -21.01 -12.45
C MET A 65 -7.36 -21.75 -13.57
N THR A 66 -6.60 -22.39 -14.46
CA THR A 66 -7.10 -23.17 -15.59
C THR A 66 -6.93 -24.67 -15.40
N ARG A 67 -6.05 -25.09 -14.47
CA ARG A 67 -5.92 -26.47 -14.00
C ARG A 67 -5.71 -26.49 -12.49
N PRO A 68 -6.29 -27.44 -11.74
CA PRO A 68 -7.10 -28.58 -12.20
C PRO A 68 -8.57 -28.24 -12.51
N ARG A 69 -9.03 -27.03 -12.19
CA ARG A 69 -10.39 -26.55 -12.46
C ARG A 69 -10.35 -25.08 -12.84
N LEU A 70 -11.36 -24.64 -13.58
CA LEU A 70 -11.54 -23.23 -13.85
C LEU A 70 -11.99 -22.51 -12.58
N GLN A 71 -11.21 -21.53 -12.14
CA GLN A 71 -11.58 -20.65 -11.03
C GLN A 71 -10.85 -19.32 -11.19
N GLU A 72 -11.57 -18.22 -11.01
CA GLU A 72 -10.95 -16.92 -10.79
C GLU A 72 -10.36 -16.86 -9.37
N LEU A 73 -9.13 -16.37 -9.28
CA LEU A 73 -8.44 -16.14 -8.01
C LEU A 73 -8.38 -14.64 -7.76
N ASN A 74 -8.57 -14.26 -6.50
CA ASN A 74 -8.54 -12.87 -6.11
C ASN A 74 -7.08 -12.38 -6.09
N MET A 75 -6.79 -11.39 -6.92
CA MET A 75 -5.44 -10.85 -7.08
C MET A 75 -5.43 -9.32 -7.09
N LEU A 76 -4.28 -8.74 -6.74
CA LEU A 76 -4.04 -7.31 -6.89
C LEU A 76 -2.57 -7.03 -7.19
N ALA A 77 -2.24 -6.32 -8.26
CA ALA A 77 -0.83 -6.05 -8.60
C ALA A 77 -0.08 -5.31 -7.48
N LEU A 78 1.23 -5.53 -7.42
CA LEU A 78 2.11 -4.71 -6.59
C LEU A 78 2.41 -3.38 -7.29
N GLY A 79 2.44 -2.28 -6.54
CA GLY A 79 2.85 -0.99 -7.08
C GLY A 79 4.27 -1.07 -7.65
N ARG A 80 4.51 -0.42 -8.80
CA ARG A 80 5.75 -0.50 -9.64
C ARG A 80 5.92 -1.77 -10.44
N SER A 81 5.07 -2.79 -10.25
CA SER A 81 5.10 -4.01 -11.05
C SER A 81 4.98 -3.73 -12.54
N VAL A 82 5.70 -4.49 -13.35
CA VAL A 82 5.50 -4.48 -14.81
C VAL A 82 4.25 -5.28 -15.16
N GLY A 83 3.53 -4.85 -16.19
CA GLY A 83 2.43 -5.62 -16.76
C GLY A 83 2.92 -6.92 -17.41
N THR A 84 1.96 -7.82 -17.66
CA THR A 84 2.19 -9.01 -18.47
C THR A 84 2.33 -8.64 -19.96
N PRO A 85 3.04 -9.44 -20.77
CA PRO A 85 2.99 -9.28 -22.22
C PRO A 85 1.57 -9.41 -22.78
N PRO A 86 1.30 -8.94 -24.00
CA PRO A 86 0.02 -9.15 -24.67
C PRO A 86 -0.37 -10.63 -24.68
N GLY A 87 -1.60 -10.93 -24.25
CA GLY A 87 -2.10 -12.31 -24.09
C GLY A 87 -1.88 -12.94 -22.70
N GLY A 88 -1.22 -12.23 -21.78
CA GLY A 88 -0.98 -12.69 -20.41
C GLY A 88 0.13 -13.73 -20.30
N ILE A 89 0.31 -14.29 -19.10
CA ILE A 89 1.26 -15.36 -18.81
C ILE A 89 0.48 -16.59 -18.36
N ARG A 90 0.51 -17.64 -19.18
CA ARG A 90 0.04 -18.98 -18.80
C ARG A 90 1.22 -19.82 -18.31
N ALA A 91 1.22 -20.23 -17.04
CA ALA A 91 2.30 -21.04 -16.50
C ALA A 91 1.85 -21.93 -15.33
N GLU A 92 2.61 -22.99 -15.07
CA GLU A 92 2.46 -23.77 -13.85
C GLU A 92 2.87 -22.95 -12.62
N VAL A 93 2.22 -23.22 -11.50
CA VAL A 93 2.52 -22.59 -10.20
C VAL A 93 3.56 -23.41 -9.43
N LEU A 94 4.48 -22.71 -8.78
CA LEU A 94 5.36 -23.26 -7.74
C LEU A 94 5.16 -22.47 -6.44
N VAL A 95 4.58 -23.12 -5.43
CA VAL A 95 4.43 -22.53 -4.11
C VAL A 95 5.68 -22.78 -3.27
N VAL A 96 6.21 -21.71 -2.68
CA VAL A 96 7.38 -21.73 -1.79
C VAL A 96 7.06 -20.97 -0.51
N ARG A 97 7.69 -21.34 0.61
CA ARG A 97 7.41 -20.70 1.91
C ARG A 97 8.28 -19.49 2.22
N ASP A 98 9.50 -19.49 1.70
CA ASP A 98 10.50 -18.46 1.96
C ASP A 98 11.55 -18.43 0.83
N PHE A 99 12.51 -17.51 0.90
CA PHE A 99 13.56 -17.41 -0.11
C PHE A 99 14.52 -18.61 -0.11
N LYS A 100 14.78 -19.24 1.04
CA LYS A 100 15.63 -20.44 1.09
C LYS A 100 14.93 -21.61 0.41
N ASP A 101 13.61 -21.70 0.54
CA ASP A 101 12.78 -22.69 -0.14
C ASP A 101 12.76 -22.50 -1.65
N LEU A 102 12.66 -21.24 -2.10
CA LEU A 102 12.83 -20.92 -3.51
C LEU A 102 14.21 -21.34 -4.03
N GLU A 103 15.29 -21.03 -3.30
CA GLU A 103 16.66 -21.38 -3.68
C GLU A 103 16.84 -22.91 -3.76
N ARG A 104 16.32 -23.67 -2.80
CA ARG A 104 16.32 -25.15 -2.86
C ARG A 104 15.56 -25.69 -4.05
N GLN A 105 14.51 -24.99 -4.49
CA GLN A 105 13.65 -25.39 -5.59
C GLN A 105 13.96 -24.66 -6.91
N ALA A 106 15.11 -23.98 -7.01
CA ALA A 106 15.46 -23.11 -8.15
C ALA A 106 15.30 -23.81 -9.50
N LYS A 107 15.74 -25.08 -9.61
CA LYS A 107 15.60 -25.87 -10.85
C LYS A 107 14.15 -26.10 -11.29
N LYS A 108 13.20 -26.09 -10.34
CA LYS A 108 11.76 -26.26 -10.60
C LYS A 108 11.06 -24.93 -10.89
N ALA A 109 11.66 -23.80 -10.52
CA ALA A 109 11.05 -22.48 -10.60
C ALA A 109 11.12 -21.88 -12.02
N ALA A 110 12.09 -22.31 -12.83
CA ALA A 110 12.25 -21.84 -14.20
C ALA A 110 10.97 -22.04 -15.03
N GLY A 111 10.49 -20.97 -15.67
CA GLY A 111 9.27 -20.97 -16.48
C GLY A 111 7.96 -20.99 -15.69
N LYS A 112 8.00 -20.97 -14.35
CA LYS A 112 6.81 -21.04 -13.48
C LYS A 112 6.45 -19.70 -12.87
N ILE A 113 5.21 -19.60 -12.40
CA ILE A 113 4.77 -18.53 -11.51
C ILE A 113 5.07 -18.96 -10.08
N VAL A 114 5.93 -18.21 -9.39
CA VAL A 114 6.30 -18.50 -8.00
C VAL A 114 5.28 -17.85 -7.07
N VAL A 115 4.68 -18.64 -6.18
CA VAL A 115 3.79 -18.15 -5.11
C VAL A 115 4.54 -18.19 -3.78
N TYR A 116 4.77 -17.03 -3.16
CA TYR A 116 5.29 -16.94 -1.80
C TYR A 116 4.15 -17.09 -0.80
N ASN A 117 3.97 -18.29 -0.25
CA ASN A 117 3.02 -18.56 0.83
C ASN A 117 3.74 -18.57 2.19
N SER A 118 4.27 -17.43 2.60
CA SER A 118 4.94 -17.29 3.90
C SER A 118 3.92 -17.31 5.04
N ARG A 119 4.22 -18.06 6.11
CA ARG A 119 3.39 -18.03 7.32
C ARG A 119 3.48 -16.64 7.96
N TRP A 120 2.33 -16.01 8.22
CA TRP A 120 2.27 -14.75 8.94
C TRP A 120 2.89 -14.88 10.34
N ARG A 121 3.71 -13.89 10.71
CA ARG A 121 4.30 -13.73 12.04
C ARG A 121 4.21 -12.28 12.48
N ASN A 122 4.77 -11.40 11.66
CA ASN A 122 4.68 -9.95 11.79
C ASN A 122 4.95 -9.32 10.41
N TYR A 123 4.67 -8.03 10.30
CA TYR A 123 4.85 -7.29 9.06
C TYR A 123 6.32 -7.22 8.61
N HIS A 124 7.26 -6.95 9.52
CA HIS A 124 8.68 -6.81 9.19
C HIS A 124 9.27 -8.06 8.53
N GLU A 125 8.86 -9.25 8.97
CA GLU A 125 9.28 -10.51 8.35
C GLU A 125 8.60 -10.74 7.00
N ALA A 126 7.34 -10.35 6.85
CA ALA A 126 6.54 -10.70 5.68
C ALA A 126 6.71 -9.69 4.51
N VAL A 127 7.04 -8.43 4.82
CA VAL A 127 7.20 -7.35 3.82
C VAL A 127 8.29 -7.64 2.78
N GLN A 128 9.30 -8.44 3.12
CA GLN A 128 10.40 -8.76 2.21
C GLN A 128 9.94 -9.47 0.91
N TYR A 129 8.88 -10.30 1.00
CA TYR A 129 8.32 -11.03 -0.13
C TYR A 129 7.62 -10.09 -1.11
N ARG A 130 6.94 -9.05 -0.59
CA ARG A 130 6.43 -7.94 -1.38
C ARG A 130 7.57 -7.19 -2.07
N MET A 131 8.51 -6.72 -1.26
CA MET A 131 9.52 -5.74 -1.68
C MET A 131 10.47 -6.30 -2.74
N SER A 132 10.85 -7.56 -2.61
CA SER A 132 11.94 -8.15 -3.40
C SER A 132 11.65 -9.54 -3.98
N GLY A 133 10.45 -10.09 -3.75
CA GLY A 133 10.09 -11.42 -4.24
C GLY A 133 10.17 -11.56 -5.75
N ALA A 134 9.80 -10.53 -6.51
CA ALA A 134 9.92 -10.51 -7.96
C ALA A 134 11.38 -10.67 -8.41
N VAL A 135 12.32 -9.94 -7.77
CA VAL A 135 13.76 -10.03 -8.07
C VAL A 135 14.31 -11.40 -7.71
N ARG A 136 13.91 -11.96 -6.56
CA ARG A 136 14.37 -13.27 -6.09
C ARG A 136 13.88 -14.39 -7.00
N ALA A 137 12.62 -14.36 -7.42
CA ALA A 137 12.04 -15.34 -8.33
C ALA A 137 12.61 -15.22 -9.76
N ALA A 138 12.80 -14.00 -10.27
CA ALA A 138 13.43 -13.79 -11.58
C ALA A 138 14.83 -14.40 -11.68
N LYS A 139 15.63 -14.33 -10.61
CA LYS A 139 16.99 -14.92 -10.55
C LYS A 139 17.01 -16.43 -10.77
N VAL A 140 15.92 -17.13 -10.48
CA VAL A 140 15.79 -18.59 -10.69
C VAL A 140 14.93 -18.94 -11.91
N GLY A 141 14.67 -17.95 -12.78
CA GLY A 141 13.97 -18.14 -14.05
C GLY A 141 12.44 -18.16 -13.96
N ALA A 142 11.85 -17.76 -12.83
CA ALA A 142 10.40 -17.59 -12.75
C ALA A 142 9.91 -16.51 -13.72
N VAL A 143 8.69 -16.65 -14.23
CA VAL A 143 8.11 -15.73 -15.22
C VAL A 143 7.17 -14.69 -14.59
N ALA A 144 6.71 -14.93 -13.37
CA ALA A 144 5.93 -14.00 -12.56
C ALA A 144 5.95 -14.45 -11.09
N THR A 145 5.55 -13.54 -10.20
CA THR A 145 5.46 -13.79 -8.76
C THR A 145 4.08 -13.45 -8.24
N LEU A 146 3.55 -14.31 -7.39
CA LEU A 146 2.40 -14.03 -6.55
C LEU A 146 2.84 -14.07 -5.08
N VAL A 147 2.31 -13.18 -4.26
CA VAL A 147 2.61 -13.12 -2.83
C VAL A 147 1.32 -13.36 -2.06
N SER A 148 1.36 -14.16 -1.00
CA SER A 148 0.22 -14.24 -0.07
C SER A 148 0.08 -12.92 0.68
N SER A 149 -1.14 -12.41 0.79
CA SER A 149 -1.44 -11.13 1.45
C SER A 149 -0.85 -11.05 2.87
N LEU A 150 -0.35 -9.87 3.22
CA LEU A 150 0.39 -9.63 4.46
C LEU A 150 -0.56 -9.30 5.61
N THR A 151 -1.31 -10.30 6.05
CA THR A 151 -2.31 -10.11 7.10
C THR A 151 -2.45 -11.34 7.99
N PRO A 152 -2.70 -11.17 9.30
CA PRO A 152 -3.04 -12.30 10.19
C PRO A 152 -4.40 -12.91 9.87
N PHE A 153 -5.31 -12.13 9.27
CA PHE A 153 -6.69 -12.50 9.02
C PHE A 153 -7.10 -12.09 7.61
N SER A 154 -7.78 -12.97 6.88
CA SER A 154 -8.15 -12.68 5.49
C SER A 154 -9.63 -12.40 5.35
N LEU A 155 -9.93 -11.35 4.60
CA LEU A 155 -11.29 -10.94 4.19
C LEU A 155 -11.61 -11.40 2.77
N ASN A 156 -10.83 -12.35 2.23
CA ASN A 156 -10.81 -12.69 0.80
C ASN A 156 -10.51 -11.48 -0.11
N THR A 157 -9.82 -10.48 0.42
CA THR A 157 -9.36 -9.29 -0.31
C THR A 157 -7.83 -9.28 -0.36
N PRO A 158 -7.22 -9.23 -1.55
CA PRO A 158 -5.77 -9.10 -1.69
C PRO A 158 -5.31 -7.70 -1.28
N HIS A 159 -4.11 -7.63 -0.71
CA HIS A 159 -3.42 -6.36 -0.47
C HIS A 159 -2.71 -5.89 -1.76
N THR A 160 -2.31 -4.63 -1.83
CA THR A 160 -1.28 -4.13 -2.74
C THR A 160 -0.09 -3.63 -1.93
N GLY A 161 0.72 -2.75 -2.49
CA GLY A 161 1.86 -2.17 -1.81
C GLY A 161 3.05 -2.05 -2.75
N TYR A 162 4.01 -1.25 -2.31
CA TYR A 162 5.20 -0.96 -3.09
C TYR A 162 6.11 -2.20 -3.19
N GLN A 163 6.69 -2.40 -4.37
CA GLN A 163 7.83 -3.30 -4.58
C GLN A 163 8.93 -2.61 -5.38
N THR A 164 10.14 -3.17 -5.33
CA THR A 164 11.29 -2.66 -6.08
C THR A 164 12.01 -3.76 -6.84
N TYR A 165 12.33 -3.47 -8.11
CA TYR A 165 13.24 -4.29 -8.90
C TYR A 165 14.72 -4.01 -8.56
N GLY A 166 15.03 -2.96 -7.80
CA GLY A 166 16.40 -2.53 -7.53
C GLY A 166 17.21 -2.37 -8.82
N LYS A 167 18.37 -3.03 -8.88
CA LYS A 167 19.24 -3.07 -10.07
C LYS A 167 18.93 -4.26 -11.01
N SER A 168 17.85 -4.99 -10.80
CA SER A 168 17.50 -6.15 -11.63
C SER A 168 17.20 -5.72 -13.06
N LEU A 169 17.89 -6.33 -14.02
CA LEU A 169 17.63 -6.15 -15.45
C LEU A 169 16.38 -6.93 -15.88
N VAL A 170 16.14 -8.09 -15.27
CA VAL A 170 14.94 -8.90 -15.52
C VAL A 170 13.85 -8.45 -14.56
N LYS A 171 12.74 -7.97 -15.11
CA LYS A 171 11.54 -7.56 -14.39
C LYS A 171 10.41 -8.50 -14.76
N ILE A 172 9.80 -9.12 -13.76
CA ILE A 172 8.66 -10.02 -13.95
C ILE A 172 7.41 -9.44 -13.27
N PRO A 173 6.20 -9.71 -13.79
CA PRO A 173 4.97 -9.29 -13.15
C PRO A 173 4.86 -9.85 -11.74
N ALA A 174 4.35 -9.03 -10.83
CA ALA A 174 4.22 -9.31 -9.42
C ALA A 174 2.89 -8.79 -8.86
N ALA A 175 2.17 -9.65 -8.16
CA ALA A 175 0.87 -9.36 -7.55
C ALA A 175 0.74 -10.05 -6.19
N TYR A 176 -0.20 -9.58 -5.37
CA TYR A 176 -0.74 -10.36 -4.27
C TYR A 176 -1.86 -11.26 -4.73
N ILE A 177 -2.07 -12.32 -3.95
CA ILE A 177 -3.30 -13.09 -3.88
C ILE A 177 -3.78 -13.16 -2.43
N THR A 178 -5.00 -13.64 -2.22
CA THR A 178 -5.53 -13.86 -0.88
C THR A 178 -4.78 -14.97 -0.14
N VAL A 179 -4.88 -14.98 1.19
CA VAL A 179 -4.28 -16.03 2.03
C VAL A 179 -4.93 -17.38 1.72
N GLU A 180 -6.24 -17.39 1.44
CA GLU A 180 -7.03 -18.56 1.09
C GLU A 180 -6.56 -19.18 -0.23
N ASP A 181 -6.37 -18.37 -1.26
CA ASP A 181 -5.90 -18.83 -2.56
C ASP A 181 -4.46 -19.35 -2.46
N ALA A 182 -3.56 -18.63 -1.78
CA ALA A 182 -2.19 -19.09 -1.55
C ALA A 182 -2.15 -20.44 -0.80
N ALA A 183 -2.96 -20.58 0.25
CA ALA A 183 -3.06 -21.82 1.01
C ALA A 183 -3.73 -22.95 0.20
N MET A 184 -4.72 -22.64 -0.65
CA MET A 184 -5.33 -23.59 -1.56
C MET A 184 -4.30 -24.14 -2.55
N LEU A 185 -3.52 -23.26 -3.18
CA LEU A 185 -2.45 -23.61 -4.10
C LEU A 185 -1.39 -24.49 -3.42
N GLU A 186 -1.00 -24.15 -2.18
CA GLU A 186 -0.06 -24.97 -1.41
C GLU A 186 -0.63 -26.38 -1.16
N ARG A 187 -1.89 -26.49 -0.75
CA ARG A 187 -2.54 -27.80 -0.52
C ARG A 187 -2.62 -28.62 -1.82
N MET A 188 -2.90 -28.00 -2.96
CA MET A 188 -2.89 -28.67 -4.28
C MET A 188 -1.50 -29.19 -4.62
N GLN A 189 -0.47 -28.35 -4.49
CA GLN A 189 0.92 -28.74 -4.73
C GLN A 189 1.36 -29.90 -3.83
N ARG A 190 1.02 -29.88 -2.54
CA ARG A 190 1.34 -30.97 -1.59
C ARG A 190 0.69 -32.30 -1.97
N ARG A 191 -0.46 -32.28 -2.65
CA ARG A 191 -1.12 -33.49 -3.19
C ARG A 191 -0.55 -33.92 -4.54
N GLY A 192 0.50 -33.26 -5.05
CA GLY A 192 1.05 -33.54 -6.37
C GLY A 192 0.16 -33.08 -7.53
N GLN A 193 -0.84 -32.24 -7.27
CA GLN A 193 -1.70 -31.71 -8.32
C GLN A 193 -0.95 -30.63 -9.11
N LYS A 194 -0.99 -30.73 -10.43
CA LYS A 194 -0.49 -29.67 -11.31
C LYS A 194 -1.49 -28.51 -11.32
N VAL A 195 -1.01 -27.34 -10.94
CA VAL A 195 -1.79 -26.10 -11.01
C VAL A 195 -1.22 -25.23 -12.11
N GLU A 196 -2.09 -24.80 -13.02
CA GLU A 196 -1.75 -23.85 -14.09
C GLU A 196 -2.67 -22.64 -13.95
N VAL A 197 -2.09 -21.46 -14.11
CA VAL A 197 -2.82 -20.20 -14.06
C VAL A 197 -2.53 -19.36 -15.30
N VAL A 198 -3.45 -18.45 -15.61
CA VAL A 198 -3.28 -17.35 -16.56
C VAL A 198 -3.31 -16.05 -15.78
N LEU A 199 -2.17 -15.37 -15.71
CA LEU A 199 -2.04 -14.04 -15.12
C LEU A 199 -2.12 -13.00 -16.23
N THR A 200 -2.97 -11.99 -16.05
CA THR A 200 -3.02 -10.81 -16.91
C THR A 200 -2.88 -9.57 -16.04
N MET A 201 -1.94 -8.69 -16.36
CA MET A 201 -1.74 -7.41 -15.68
C MET A 201 -1.48 -6.33 -16.72
N GLY A 202 -2.33 -5.31 -16.75
CA GLY A 202 -2.15 -4.14 -17.61
C GLY A 202 -1.19 -3.08 -17.06
N ALA A 203 -0.49 -3.39 -15.96
CA ALA A 203 0.29 -2.42 -15.21
C ALA A 203 1.37 -1.71 -16.06
N GLN A 204 1.45 -0.39 -15.96
CA GLN A 204 2.35 0.46 -16.73
C GLN A 204 3.14 1.38 -15.82
N ASN A 205 4.42 1.52 -16.11
CA ASN A 205 5.28 2.53 -15.49
C ASN A 205 5.55 3.61 -16.54
N SER A 206 5.42 4.86 -16.15
CA SER A 206 5.74 6.02 -16.99
C SER A 206 6.94 6.77 -16.40
N PRO A 207 7.55 7.72 -17.15
CA PRO A 207 8.54 8.62 -16.59
C PRO A 207 8.02 9.28 -15.30
N ALA A 208 8.93 9.56 -14.38
CA ALA A 208 8.60 10.28 -13.17
C ALA A 208 8.00 11.67 -13.50
N THR A 209 7.15 12.16 -12.62
CA THR A 209 6.51 13.48 -12.73
C THR A 209 6.77 14.29 -11.47
N THR A 210 6.50 15.59 -11.53
CA THR A 210 6.42 16.44 -10.35
C THR A 210 5.07 16.24 -9.66
N SER A 211 5.11 16.07 -8.34
CA SER A 211 4.00 16.17 -7.40
C SER A 211 4.42 17.15 -6.29
N ARG A 212 3.63 17.29 -5.23
CA ARG A 212 3.85 18.34 -4.23
C ARG A 212 3.65 17.85 -2.80
N ASN A 213 4.59 18.19 -1.93
CA ASN A 213 4.33 18.22 -0.49
C ASN A 213 3.44 19.42 -0.17
N THR A 214 2.59 19.29 0.84
CA THR A 214 1.78 20.39 1.37
C THR A 214 2.33 20.81 2.73
N VAL A 215 2.60 22.10 2.90
CA VAL A 215 3.09 22.68 4.15
C VAL A 215 2.12 23.75 4.61
N THR A 216 1.77 23.71 5.89
CA THR A 216 0.98 24.74 6.57
C THR A 216 1.59 25.01 7.92
N GLU A 217 1.47 26.25 8.39
CA GLU A 217 2.10 26.70 9.63
C GLU A 217 1.05 27.26 10.59
N VAL A 218 1.38 27.18 11.87
CA VAL A 218 0.74 27.98 12.93
C VAL A 218 1.87 28.75 13.58
N LYS A 219 1.94 30.07 13.34
CA LYS A 219 3.09 30.85 13.78
C LYS A 219 3.10 30.99 15.30
N GLY A 220 4.19 30.55 15.92
CA GLY A 220 4.39 30.72 17.37
C GLY A 220 4.41 32.19 17.79
N ARG A 221 3.82 32.50 18.96
CA ARG A 221 3.73 33.87 19.47
C ARG A 221 5.03 34.36 20.11
N GLU A 222 5.63 33.55 20.98
CA GLU A 222 6.83 33.93 21.75
C GLU A 222 8.13 33.59 20.99
N TRP A 223 8.19 32.42 20.36
CA TRP A 223 9.37 31.91 19.66
C TRP A 223 9.09 31.58 18.18
N PRO A 224 8.73 32.57 17.33
CA PRO A 224 8.28 32.34 15.94
C PRO A 224 9.34 31.72 14.99
N ARG A 225 10.56 31.46 15.47
CA ARG A 225 11.65 30.83 14.71
C ARG A 225 11.91 29.39 15.11
N GLN A 226 11.29 28.90 16.19
CA GLN A 226 11.39 27.50 16.58
C GLN A 226 10.28 26.71 15.87
N VAL A 227 10.61 25.51 15.42
CA VAL A 227 9.74 24.69 14.56
C VAL A 227 9.48 23.35 15.22
N VAL A 228 8.21 22.98 15.29
CA VAL A 228 7.74 21.64 15.62
C VAL A 228 7.07 21.09 14.36
N VAL A 229 7.53 19.94 13.88
CA VAL A 229 6.97 19.31 12.68
C VAL A 229 6.04 18.17 13.09
N VAL A 230 4.79 18.26 12.67
CA VAL A 230 3.81 17.17 12.69
C VAL A 230 3.49 16.83 11.24
N SER A 231 3.65 15.57 10.85
CA SER A 231 3.53 15.15 9.45
C SER A 231 2.83 13.80 9.31
N GLY A 232 2.10 13.63 8.20
CA GLY A 232 1.62 12.36 7.66
C GLY A 232 1.81 12.34 6.14
N HIS A 233 1.39 11.28 5.46
CA HIS A 233 1.41 11.25 4.01
C HIS A 233 0.01 11.43 3.42
N LEU A 234 -0.10 12.20 2.34
CA LEU A 234 -1.38 12.49 1.70
C LEU A 234 -1.71 11.48 0.60
N ASP A 235 -0.74 10.71 0.09
CA ASP A 235 -0.98 9.71 -0.94
C ASP A 235 -1.53 8.40 -0.35
N SER A 236 -2.27 7.64 -1.16
CA SER A 236 -2.78 6.31 -0.81
C SER A 236 -2.66 5.35 -1.97
N TRP A 237 -2.99 4.08 -1.75
CA TRP A 237 -3.17 3.16 -2.87
C TRP A 237 -4.43 3.45 -3.68
N ASP A 238 -4.41 3.02 -4.93
CA ASP A 238 -5.41 3.25 -5.97
C ASP A 238 -6.65 2.35 -5.86
N VAL A 239 -6.79 1.55 -4.81
CA VAL A 239 -7.85 0.51 -4.69
C VAL A 239 -8.83 0.77 -3.56
N GLY A 240 -8.43 1.57 -2.58
CA GLY A 240 -9.25 2.00 -1.45
C GLY A 240 -9.44 3.52 -1.46
N GLN A 241 -9.83 4.05 -0.30
CA GLN A 241 -10.00 5.48 -0.06
C GLN A 241 -8.86 6.09 0.76
N GLY A 242 -7.84 5.30 1.12
CA GLY A 242 -6.75 5.75 1.99
C GLY A 242 -7.23 6.18 3.38
N ALA A 243 -8.26 5.49 3.88
CA ALA A 243 -8.96 5.92 5.09
C ALA A 243 -8.09 5.69 6.33
N LEU A 244 -7.51 4.50 6.48
CA LEU A 244 -6.58 4.19 7.56
C LEU A 244 -5.12 4.56 7.22
N ASP A 245 -4.77 4.52 5.94
CA ASP A 245 -3.41 4.71 5.42
C ASP A 245 -3.45 5.83 4.37
N ASP A 246 -3.39 7.11 4.78
CA ASP A 246 -3.10 7.64 6.15
C ASP A 246 -4.17 8.62 6.66
N GLY A 247 -5.38 8.62 6.08
CA GLY A 247 -6.40 9.64 6.33
C GLY A 247 -6.91 9.75 7.78
N GLY A 248 -6.81 8.69 8.58
CA GLY A 248 -7.36 8.59 9.94
C GLY A 248 -6.32 8.54 11.05
N SER A 249 -5.04 8.83 10.75
CA SER A 249 -3.86 8.50 11.56
C SER A 249 -3.94 8.73 13.08
N LEU A 250 -4.44 7.73 13.83
CA LEU A 250 -3.88 7.11 15.06
C LEU A 250 -4.82 6.00 15.57
N HIS A 251 -4.25 5.04 16.30
CA HIS A 251 -4.85 3.83 16.88
C HIS A 251 -5.68 2.91 15.97
N SER A 252 -4.98 2.13 15.13
CA SER A 252 -5.38 0.74 14.90
C SER A 252 -4.58 -0.14 15.86
N PRO A 253 -5.21 -1.03 16.64
CA PRO A 253 -4.46 -2.14 17.26
C PRO A 253 -3.64 -2.81 16.16
N ASP A 254 -2.37 -3.16 16.39
CA ASP A 254 -1.50 -3.81 15.40
C ASP A 254 -2.19 -4.99 14.69
N GLU A 255 -3.12 -5.62 15.39
CA GLU A 255 -3.97 -6.69 14.89
C GLU A 255 -4.86 -6.29 13.71
N ARG A 256 -5.40 -5.06 13.67
CA ARG A 256 -6.42 -4.59 12.71
C ARG A 256 -5.89 -3.69 11.59
N TYR A 257 -4.74 -3.05 11.79
CA TYR A 257 -4.13 -2.17 10.77
C TYR A 257 -3.98 -2.92 9.43
N PHE A 258 -3.48 -4.15 9.47
CA PHE A 258 -3.28 -5.00 8.29
C PHE A 258 -4.53 -5.69 7.75
N TRP A 259 -5.74 -5.36 8.20
CA TRP A 259 -6.95 -5.96 7.63
C TRP A 259 -7.41 -5.24 6.38
N TYR A 260 -7.32 -3.91 6.40
CA TYR A 260 -7.84 -3.04 5.36
C TYR A 260 -6.74 -2.32 4.59
N HIS A 261 -5.60 -2.06 5.23
CA HIS A 261 -4.45 -1.35 4.67
C HIS A 261 -4.05 -1.88 3.28
N HIS A 262 -3.85 -0.96 2.33
CA HIS A 262 -3.53 -1.28 0.94
C HIS A 262 -4.52 -2.25 0.25
N SER A 263 -5.78 -2.30 0.65
CA SER A 263 -6.79 -3.17 0.03
C SER A 263 -8.05 -2.39 -0.37
N HIS A 264 -8.96 -3.04 -1.10
CA HIS A 264 -10.28 -2.48 -1.40
C HIS A 264 -11.13 -2.22 -0.15
N GLY A 265 -10.79 -2.84 0.98
CA GLY A 265 -11.50 -2.66 2.24
C GLY A 265 -11.16 -1.35 2.97
N ASP A 266 -10.09 -0.66 2.56
CA ASP A 266 -9.68 0.62 3.17
C ASP A 266 -10.68 1.72 2.80
N THR A 267 -11.69 1.91 3.64
CA THR A 267 -12.84 2.78 3.39
C THR A 267 -13.19 3.54 4.65
N LEU A 268 -13.82 4.71 4.54
CA LEU A 268 -14.25 5.43 5.76
C LEU A 268 -15.23 4.63 6.63
N SER A 269 -15.95 3.65 6.07
CA SER A 269 -16.86 2.81 6.86
C SER A 269 -16.16 1.95 7.90
N VAL A 270 -14.84 1.73 7.80
CA VAL A 270 -14.08 0.99 8.81
C VAL A 270 -13.52 1.87 9.93
N ILE A 271 -13.65 3.20 9.81
CA ILE A 271 -13.24 4.15 10.84
C ILE A 271 -14.39 4.37 11.81
N GLU A 272 -14.13 4.16 13.10
CA GLU A 272 -15.03 4.55 14.18
C GLU A 272 -14.84 6.04 14.48
N SER A 273 -15.92 6.83 14.37
CA SER A 273 -15.85 8.29 14.51
C SER A 273 -15.33 8.73 15.88
N GLY A 274 -15.71 8.02 16.96
CA GLY A 274 -15.22 8.35 18.30
C GLY A 274 -13.72 8.12 18.47
N LEU A 275 -13.15 7.11 17.79
CA LEU A 275 -11.70 6.88 17.81
C LEU A 275 -10.96 7.94 17.00
N LEU A 276 -11.51 8.32 15.85
CA LEU A 276 -10.97 9.40 15.03
C LEU A 276 -10.95 10.73 15.79
N ASP A 277 -12.05 11.11 16.44
CA ASP A 277 -12.13 12.33 17.26
C ASP A 277 -11.08 12.30 18.39
N LEU A 278 -10.90 11.14 19.03
CA LEU A 278 -9.89 10.97 20.08
C LEU A 278 -8.46 11.12 19.53
N CYS A 279 -8.20 10.58 18.34
CA CYS A 279 -6.90 10.68 17.67
C CYS A 279 -6.56 12.11 17.27
N LEU A 280 -7.54 12.84 16.73
CA LEU A 280 -7.42 14.26 16.45
C LEU A 280 -7.15 15.06 17.73
N ALA A 281 -7.86 14.76 18.82
CA ALA A 281 -7.63 15.39 20.12
C ALA A 281 -6.22 15.11 20.66
N VAL A 282 -5.72 13.87 20.55
CA VAL A 282 -4.35 13.50 20.95
C VAL A 282 -3.32 14.28 20.15
N TRP A 283 -3.42 14.33 18.82
CA TRP A 283 -2.50 15.11 17.99
C TRP A 283 -2.56 16.61 18.28
N THR A 284 -3.75 17.14 18.51
CA THR A 284 -3.94 18.54 18.90
C THR A 284 -3.24 18.84 20.23
N VAL A 285 -3.38 17.96 21.22
CA VAL A 285 -2.70 18.09 22.51
C VAL A 285 -1.19 17.92 22.37
N ILE A 286 -0.70 16.93 21.62
CA ILE A 286 0.73 16.75 21.37
C ILE A 286 1.32 17.98 20.69
N ALA A 287 0.68 18.48 19.64
CA ALA A 287 1.11 19.68 18.93
C ALA A 287 1.11 20.90 19.87
N TYR A 288 0.05 21.09 20.66
CA TYR A 288 -0.03 22.17 21.64
C TYR A 288 1.07 22.07 22.71
N VAL A 289 1.21 20.93 23.37
CA VAL A 289 2.20 20.72 24.45
C VAL A 289 3.61 20.87 23.91
N THR A 290 3.87 20.38 22.70
CA THR A 290 5.19 20.48 22.07
C THR A 290 5.48 21.91 21.58
N ALA A 291 4.45 22.71 21.30
CA ALA A 291 4.61 24.14 21.02
C ALA A 291 4.75 24.99 22.31
N ASP A 292 4.15 24.57 23.43
CA ASP A 292 4.12 25.30 24.71
C ASP A 292 5.27 24.92 25.67
N ILE A 293 5.99 23.83 25.38
CA ILE A 293 7.14 23.43 26.20
C ILE A 293 8.27 24.46 26.12
N THR A 294 8.68 24.97 27.28
CA THR A 294 9.73 25.98 27.44
C THR A 294 11.16 25.42 27.39
N HIS A 295 11.29 24.10 27.36
CA HIS A 295 12.56 23.39 27.32
C HIS A 295 12.74 22.73 25.96
N ASN A 296 13.94 22.83 25.41
CA ASN A 296 14.27 22.11 24.18
C ASN A 296 14.06 20.62 24.38
N LEU A 297 13.35 19.98 23.44
CA LEU A 297 13.35 18.53 23.35
C LEU A 297 14.79 18.04 23.10
N PRO A 298 15.18 16.89 23.67
CA PRO A 298 16.47 16.28 23.39
C PRO A 298 16.60 16.05 21.88
N HIS A 299 17.53 16.76 21.26
CA HIS A 299 17.90 16.58 19.86
C HIS A 299 19.20 15.78 19.82
N LEU A 300 19.28 14.81 18.90
CA LEU A 300 20.55 14.18 18.59
C LEU A 300 21.44 15.25 17.96
N SER A 301 22.53 15.60 18.65
CA SER A 301 23.62 16.35 18.04
C SER A 301 24.24 15.49 16.95
N LEU A 302 23.92 15.81 15.68
CA LEU A 302 24.55 15.24 14.49
C LEU A 302 25.98 15.75 14.32
#